data_AF-A0AAN7UBG2-F1
#
_entry.id   AF-A0AAN7UBG2-F1
#
_cell.length_a   1.000
_cell.length_b   1.000
_cell.length_c   1.000
_cell.angle_alpha   90.00
_cell.angle_beta   90.00
_cell.angle_gamma   90.00
#
_symmetry.space_group_name_H-M   'P 1'
#
loop_
_entity.id
_entity.type
_entity.pdbx_description
1 polymer ?
#
loop_
_entity_poly.entity_id
_entity_poly.type
_entity_poly.pdbx_seq_one_letter_code
_entity_poly.pdbx_strand_id
1 'polypeptide(L)'
;MNSIKSITSLASGLSQSIFKRGFFVRGKNTMEIKDPNAATTYPIKHLYCLDRKVKGKAGAKLVRHNDFVPATITGGGFPLKNISLEWGRVYGLISSKKFYKGRKFLLNIDEKEKFIGKLVHTQMHPLTERAMFLKFNRSHEDPETFKSEELPHLSRERMRQEKLAADRVVRKAKSEIQKIDLSFKPVIKKTELSKERLE
;
A
#
# COMPACT_ATOMS: atom_id res chain seq x y z
N MET A 1 18.95 68.50 20.33
CA MET A 1 19.87 69.00 19.28
C MET A 1 20.73 67.85 18.79
N ASN A 2 20.78 67.70 17.47
CA ASN A 2 21.71 66.91 16.62
C ASN A 2 21.65 65.37 16.78
N SER A 3 20.95 64.59 15.95
CA SER A 3 21.02 64.40 14.48
C SER A 3 22.41 63.97 14.00
N ILE A 4 22.52 62.75 13.45
CA ILE A 4 23.03 62.46 12.08
C ILE A 4 22.93 60.95 11.76
N LYS A 5 22.06 60.67 10.76
CA LYS A 5 22.22 59.81 9.56
C LYS A 5 22.46 58.30 9.75
N SER A 6 21.48 57.46 9.43
CA SER A 6 21.10 56.97 8.08
C SER A 6 22.17 56.06 7.44
N ILE A 7 21.99 54.75 7.59
CA ILE A 7 22.39 53.77 6.59
C ILE A 7 21.11 53.28 5.91
N THR A 8 20.81 53.96 4.81
CA THR A 8 20.11 53.45 3.62
C THR A 8 20.79 52.14 3.20
N SER A 9 20.11 51.00 3.09
CA SER A 9 19.24 50.57 1.98
C SER A 9 19.84 49.33 1.31
N LEU A 10 18.96 48.45 0.80
CA LEU A 10 19.17 47.23 0.01
C LEU A 10 19.26 45.94 0.88
N ALA A 11 18.40 44.94 0.74
CA ALA A 11 17.50 44.62 -0.35
C ALA A 11 16.19 44.00 0.17
N SER A 12 15.11 44.54 -0.37
CA SER A 12 13.79 43.94 -0.50
C SER A 12 13.85 42.51 -1.03
N GLY A 13 13.64 41.53 -0.14
CA GLY A 13 13.51 40.12 -0.53
C GLY A 13 12.48 39.33 0.30
N LEU A 14 11.87 39.94 1.32
CA LEU A 14 10.71 39.34 1.97
C LEU A 14 9.48 39.61 1.11
N SER A 15 9.14 38.64 0.25
CA SER A 15 7.82 38.58 -0.37
C SER A 15 6.78 38.30 0.72
N GLN A 16 6.41 39.32 1.48
CA GLN A 16 5.16 39.31 2.21
C GLN A 16 4.05 39.35 1.16
N SER A 17 3.55 38.18 0.78
CA SER A 17 2.38 38.08 -0.08
C SER A 17 1.17 38.61 0.70
N ILE A 18 0.89 39.88 0.49
CA ILE A 18 -0.36 40.51 0.88
C ILE A 18 -1.44 39.81 0.04
N PHE A 19 -2.10 38.82 0.64
CA PHE A 19 -3.29 38.19 0.07
C PHE A 19 -4.41 39.24 0.01
N LYS A 20 -4.50 39.94 -1.12
CA LYS A 20 -5.70 40.70 -1.46
C LYS A 20 -6.86 39.70 -1.58
N ARG A 21 -7.78 39.76 -0.61
CA ARG A 21 -9.11 39.13 -0.70
C ARG A 21 -9.76 39.59 -2.01
N GLY A 22 -9.95 38.66 -2.95
CA GLY A 22 -10.70 38.95 -4.18
C GLY A 22 -10.21 38.35 -5.49
N PHE A 23 -9.25 37.41 -5.51
CA PHE A 23 -8.92 36.65 -6.73
C PHE A 23 -9.30 35.18 -6.56
N PHE A 24 -10.54 34.83 -6.94
CA PHE A 24 -10.85 33.43 -7.27
C PHE A 24 -10.17 33.09 -8.59
N VAL A 25 -8.89 32.73 -8.52
CA VAL A 25 -8.25 32.01 -9.62
C VAL A 25 -8.90 30.63 -9.65
N ARG A 26 -9.82 30.42 -10.61
CA ARG A 26 -10.23 29.08 -11.04
C ARG A 26 -8.97 28.41 -11.62
N GLY A 27 -8.15 27.85 -10.76
CA GLY A 27 -6.91 27.18 -11.13
C GLY A 27 -7.23 25.96 -11.98
N LYS A 28 -7.05 26.08 -13.30
CA LYS A 28 -6.83 24.92 -14.15
C LYS A 28 -5.51 24.28 -13.70
N ASN A 29 -5.56 23.03 -13.27
CA ASN A 29 -4.42 22.14 -13.06
C ASN A 29 -3.27 22.76 -12.23
N THR A 30 -3.46 22.96 -10.93
CA THR A 30 -2.32 22.77 -10.03
C THR A 30 -1.97 21.29 -10.11
N MET A 31 -1.02 20.91 -10.98
CA MET A 31 -0.36 19.62 -10.83
C MET A 31 0.15 19.60 -9.40
N GLU A 32 -0.30 18.65 -8.58
CA GLU A 32 0.28 18.43 -7.26
C GLU A 32 1.79 18.30 -7.47
N ILE A 33 2.55 19.30 -7.03
CA ILE A 33 4.00 19.27 -7.09
C ILE A 33 4.41 18.20 -6.08
N LYS A 34 4.59 16.97 -6.56
CA LYS A 34 5.07 15.85 -5.74
C LYS A 34 6.54 16.12 -5.44
N ASP A 35 6.85 16.20 -4.16
CA ASP A 35 8.21 16.43 -3.69
C ASP A 35 9.10 15.26 -4.15
N PRO A 36 10.13 15.47 -4.98
CA PRO A 36 10.93 14.37 -5.56
C PRO A 36 11.76 13.62 -4.51
N ASN A 37 11.98 14.24 -3.34
CA ASN A 37 12.73 13.66 -2.22
C ASN A 37 11.85 12.93 -1.20
N ALA A 38 10.52 12.87 -1.40
CA ALA A 38 9.65 12.14 -0.49
C ALA A 38 10.00 10.64 -0.53
N ALA A 39 10.16 10.02 0.64
CA ALA A 39 10.44 8.60 0.74
C ALA A 39 9.34 7.80 0.02
N THR A 40 9.74 6.91 -0.89
CA THR A 40 8.83 6.07 -1.67
C THR A 40 8.65 4.68 -1.05
N THR A 41 9.59 4.27 -0.21
CA THR A 41 9.61 2.97 0.46
C THR A 41 9.77 3.15 1.97
N TYR A 42 9.36 2.13 2.73
CA TYR A 42 9.68 2.03 4.16
C TYR A 42 10.62 0.86 4.41
N PRO A 43 11.61 1.03 5.31
CA PRO A 43 12.41 -0.09 5.77
C PRO A 43 11.53 -1.06 6.57
N ILE A 44 11.80 -2.34 6.40
CA ILE A 44 11.11 -3.40 7.14
C ILE A 44 11.55 -3.34 8.60
N LYS A 45 10.59 -3.53 9.50
CA LYS A 45 10.85 -3.55 10.94
C LYS A 45 10.95 -4.99 11.43
N HIS A 46 11.92 -5.19 12.30
CA HIS A 46 12.21 -6.47 12.93
C HIS A 46 11.35 -6.61 14.19
N LEU A 47 10.69 -7.75 14.32
CA LEU A 47 9.93 -8.15 15.48
C LEU A 47 10.50 -9.46 16.01
N TYR A 48 11.06 -9.42 17.22
CA TYR A 48 11.50 -10.64 17.88
C TYR A 48 10.30 -11.30 18.54
N CYS A 49 10.17 -12.59 18.27
CA CYS A 49 9.07 -13.44 18.64
C CYS A 49 9.61 -14.59 19.49
N LEU A 50 8.86 -15.00 20.50
CA LEU A 50 9.13 -16.23 21.25
C LEU A 50 8.14 -17.31 20.85
N ASP A 51 8.59 -18.55 20.70
CA ASP A 51 7.69 -19.67 20.41
C ASP A 51 6.78 -19.97 21.60
N ARG A 52 5.46 -20.04 21.34
CA ARG A 52 4.47 -20.16 22.41
C ARG A 52 3.93 -21.59 22.48
N LYS A 53 4.40 -22.33 23.48
CA LYS A 53 3.94 -23.69 23.78
C LYS A 53 2.51 -23.74 24.36
N VAL A 54 2.18 -22.83 25.27
CA VAL A 54 0.89 -22.83 25.98
C VAL A 54 -0.21 -22.16 25.15
N LYS A 55 -1.25 -22.95 24.81
CA LYS A 55 -2.38 -22.53 23.97
C LYS A 55 -3.64 -22.29 24.81
N GLY A 56 -4.67 -21.69 24.20
CA GLY A 56 -5.97 -21.46 24.83
C GLY A 56 -6.09 -20.16 25.64
N LYS A 57 -7.23 -20.00 26.31
CA LYS A 57 -7.63 -18.76 27.00
C LYS A 57 -6.73 -18.44 28.20
N ALA A 58 -6.47 -19.42 29.06
CA ALA A 58 -5.61 -19.26 30.23
C ALA A 58 -4.18 -18.89 29.83
N GLY A 59 -3.61 -19.61 28.86
CA GLY A 59 -2.28 -19.30 28.31
C GLY A 59 -2.21 -17.89 27.71
N ALA A 60 -3.21 -17.48 26.93
CA ALA A 60 -3.26 -16.12 26.38
C ALA A 60 -3.43 -15.03 27.44
N LYS A 61 -4.06 -15.32 28.58
CA LYS A 61 -4.16 -14.40 29.72
C LYS A 61 -2.82 -14.28 30.43
N LEU A 62 -2.13 -15.38 30.67
CA LEU A 62 -0.80 -15.41 31.29
C LEU A 62 0.25 -14.67 30.43
N VAL A 63 0.24 -14.88 29.11
CA VAL A 63 1.12 -14.15 28.18
C VAL A 63 0.91 -12.64 28.29
N ARG A 64 -0.34 -12.19 28.37
CA ARG A 64 -0.64 -10.76 28.54
C ARG A 64 -0.30 -10.24 29.93
N HIS A 65 -0.45 -11.05 30.96
CA HIS A 65 0.00 -10.68 32.31
C HIS A 65 1.52 -10.39 32.32
N ASN A 66 2.30 -11.14 31.55
CA ASN A 66 3.76 -10.99 31.46
C ASN A 66 4.21 -9.96 30.40
N ASP A 67 3.34 -9.03 30.01
CA ASP A 67 3.66 -8.00 29.00
C ASP A 67 4.04 -8.50 27.61
N PHE A 68 3.54 -9.68 27.25
CA PHE A 68 3.55 -10.17 25.88
C PHE A 68 2.16 -10.09 25.23
N VAL A 69 2.16 -10.19 23.91
CA VAL A 69 0.98 -10.26 23.05
C VAL A 69 0.99 -11.62 22.37
N PRO A 70 -0.06 -12.44 22.56
CA PRO A 70 -0.17 -13.71 21.85
C PRO A 70 -0.41 -13.43 20.36
N ALA A 71 0.28 -14.18 19.51
CA ALA A 71 0.18 -14.02 18.07
C ALA A 71 0.21 -15.37 17.34
N THR A 72 -0.26 -15.39 16.10
CA THR A 72 -0.15 -16.57 15.23
C THR A 72 0.42 -16.21 13.88
N ILE A 73 1.15 -17.16 13.30
CA ILE A 73 1.64 -17.13 11.93
C ILE A 73 0.94 -18.26 11.17
N THR A 74 0.26 -17.90 10.09
CA THR A 74 -0.46 -18.82 9.21
C THR A 74 -0.01 -18.67 7.75
N GLY A 75 -0.36 -19.62 6.88
CA GLY A 75 -0.14 -19.54 5.44
C GLY A 75 1.18 -20.12 4.95
N GLY A 76 1.37 -20.08 3.62
CA GLY A 76 2.54 -20.61 2.92
C GLY A 76 2.62 -22.14 2.89
N GLY A 77 1.52 -22.87 3.09
CA GLY A 77 1.51 -24.34 3.15
C GLY A 77 2.11 -24.95 4.43
N PHE A 78 2.74 -24.13 5.27
CA PHE A 78 3.31 -24.55 6.55
C PHE A 78 2.28 -24.56 7.68
N PRO A 79 2.48 -25.39 8.71
CA PRO A 79 1.57 -25.45 9.85
C PRO A 79 1.47 -24.11 10.59
N LEU A 80 0.35 -23.92 11.29
CA LEU A 80 0.11 -22.76 12.14
C LEU A 80 1.16 -22.74 13.26
N LYS A 81 1.87 -21.62 13.39
CA LYS A 81 2.84 -21.40 14.48
C LYS A 81 2.25 -20.40 15.47
N ASN A 82 2.34 -20.74 16.76
CA ASN A 82 1.90 -19.87 17.84
C ASN A 82 3.11 -19.15 18.40
N ILE A 83 3.07 -17.83 18.42
CA ILE A 83 4.18 -17.01 18.89
C ILE A 83 3.70 -16.04 19.96
N SER A 84 4.65 -15.41 20.64
CA SER A 84 4.41 -14.30 21.55
C SER A 84 5.36 -13.16 21.22
N LEU A 85 4.86 -11.94 21.29
CA LEU A 85 5.55 -10.71 20.94
C LEU A 85 5.59 -9.79 22.15
N GLU A 86 6.69 -9.10 22.38
CA GLU A 86 6.80 -8.13 23.48
C GLU A 86 5.85 -6.94 23.23
N TRP A 87 5.05 -6.58 24.24
CA TRP A 87 4.08 -5.50 24.13
C TRP A 87 4.74 -4.15 23.87
N GLY A 88 5.85 -3.83 24.54
CA GLY A 88 6.55 -2.54 24.37
C GLY A 88 6.93 -2.25 22.91
N ARG A 89 7.41 -3.27 22.20
CA ARG A 89 7.76 -3.16 20.76
C ARG A 89 6.54 -2.94 19.88
N VAL A 90 5.46 -3.68 20.13
CA VAL A 90 4.20 -3.53 19.39
C VAL A 90 3.62 -2.14 19.64
N TYR A 91 3.60 -1.68 20.89
CA TYR A 91 3.11 -0.37 21.28
C TYR A 91 3.89 0.76 20.59
N GLY A 92 5.23 0.69 20.55
CA GLY A 92 6.05 1.66 19.82
C GLY A 92 5.76 1.71 18.31
N LEU A 93 5.38 0.58 17.69
CA LEU A 93 4.97 0.56 16.28
C LEU A 93 3.58 1.15 16.07
N ILE A 94 2.67 0.95 17.03
CA ILE A 94 1.32 1.54 16.99
C ILE A 94 1.41 3.06 17.14
N SER A 95 2.15 3.55 18.15
CA SER A 95 2.31 4.98 18.41
C SER A 95 2.97 5.72 17.25
N SER A 96 3.94 5.09 16.58
CA SER A 96 4.59 5.64 15.38
C SER A 96 3.76 5.52 14.09
N LYS A 97 2.52 5.03 14.16
CA LYS A 97 1.62 4.74 13.02
C LYS A 97 2.25 3.79 11.99
N LYS A 98 3.25 3.02 12.41
CA LYS A 98 3.95 2.04 11.57
C LYS A 98 3.30 0.67 11.64
N PHE A 99 2.37 0.46 12.56
CA PHE A 99 1.64 -0.79 12.69
C PHE A 99 0.27 -0.70 12.00
N TYR A 100 0.13 -1.24 10.79
CA TYR A 100 -1.13 -1.23 10.04
C TYR A 100 -1.35 -2.53 9.27
N LYS A 101 -2.63 -2.82 9.00
CA LYS A 101 -3.04 -4.01 8.26
C LYS A 101 -2.41 -4.06 6.88
N GLY A 102 -1.79 -5.19 6.57
CA GLY A 102 -1.14 -5.47 5.29
C GLY A 102 0.34 -5.11 5.25
N ARG A 103 0.88 -4.46 6.28
CA ARG A 103 2.33 -4.21 6.37
C ARG A 103 3.09 -5.51 6.61
N LYS A 104 4.26 -5.65 5.98
CA LYS A 104 5.18 -6.76 6.25
C LYS A 104 6.19 -6.42 7.34
N PHE A 105 6.50 -7.43 8.13
CA PHE A 105 7.47 -7.37 9.22
C PHE A 105 8.40 -8.56 9.12
N LEU A 106 9.67 -8.37 9.49
CA LEU A 106 10.58 -9.49 9.67
C LEU A 106 10.36 -10.07 11.06
N LEU A 107 9.76 -11.26 11.13
CA LEU A 107 9.53 -12.00 12.36
C LEU A 107 10.74 -12.89 12.62
N ASN A 108 11.45 -12.63 13.72
CA ASN A 108 12.57 -13.42 14.18
C ASN A 108 12.13 -14.28 15.38
N ILE A 109 12.01 -15.60 15.20
CA ILE A 109 11.54 -16.52 16.23
C ILE A 109 12.74 -17.17 16.92
N ASP A 110 12.90 -16.89 18.22
CA ASP A 110 13.95 -17.45 19.09
C ASP A 110 15.37 -17.37 18.48
N GLU A 111 15.62 -16.35 17.64
CA GLU A 111 16.87 -16.14 16.87
C GLU A 111 17.26 -17.24 15.89
N LYS A 112 16.47 -18.31 15.79
CA LYS A 112 16.72 -19.48 14.96
C LYS A 112 16.05 -19.37 13.60
N GLU A 113 14.83 -18.85 13.57
CA GLU A 113 14.02 -18.82 12.35
C GLU A 113 13.58 -17.39 12.01
N LYS A 114 13.80 -16.97 10.77
CA LYS A 114 13.37 -15.66 10.27
C LYS A 114 12.35 -15.84 9.16
N PHE A 115 11.25 -15.11 9.24
CA PHE A 115 10.21 -15.12 8.20
C PHE A 115 9.65 -13.73 7.99
N ILE A 116 9.16 -13.46 6.79
CA ILE A 116 8.41 -12.24 6.51
C ILE A 116 6.93 -12.50 6.78
N GLY A 117 6.39 -11.81 7.79
CA GLY A 117 5.00 -11.88 8.19
C GLY A 117 4.24 -10.63 7.77
N LYS A 118 3.20 -10.80 6.96
CA LYS A 118 2.22 -9.75 6.65
C LYS A 118 1.18 -9.68 7.76
N LEU A 119 1.00 -8.52 8.39
CA LEU A 119 -0.02 -8.34 9.42
C LEU A 119 -1.43 -8.39 8.80
N VAL A 120 -2.25 -9.35 9.20
CA VAL A 120 -3.60 -9.54 8.65
C VAL A 120 -4.67 -9.01 9.60
N HIS A 121 -4.51 -9.30 10.89
CA HIS A 121 -5.52 -8.97 11.89
C HIS A 121 -4.85 -8.57 13.20
N THR A 122 -5.47 -7.58 13.85
CA THR A 122 -5.06 -7.03 15.13
C THR A 122 -6.31 -6.86 15.95
N GLN A 123 -6.38 -7.57 17.07
CA GLN A 123 -7.44 -7.42 18.04
C GLN A 123 -6.92 -6.50 19.14
N MET A 124 -7.53 -5.32 19.26
CA MET A 124 -7.21 -4.35 20.30
C MET A 124 -8.21 -4.47 21.44
N HIS A 125 -7.75 -4.18 22.66
CA HIS A 125 -8.64 -4.02 23.79
C HIS A 125 -9.44 -2.72 23.62
N PRO A 126 -10.78 -2.71 23.83
CA PRO A 126 -11.61 -1.54 23.56
C PRO A 126 -11.30 -0.33 24.45
N LEU A 127 -10.89 -0.57 25.71
CA LEU A 127 -10.60 0.50 26.68
C LEU A 127 -9.12 0.86 26.77
N THR A 128 -8.25 -0.12 27.01
CA THR A 128 -6.82 0.12 27.30
C THR A 128 -5.94 0.24 26.05
N GLU A 129 -6.52 0.17 24.85
CA GLU A 129 -5.79 0.16 23.56
C GLU A 129 -4.63 -0.86 23.49
N ARG A 130 -4.69 -1.90 24.32
CA ARG A 130 -3.66 -2.95 24.36
C ARG A 130 -3.91 -3.95 23.25
N ALA A 131 -2.87 -4.36 22.51
CA ALA A 131 -3.02 -5.46 21.56
C ALA A 131 -3.28 -6.77 22.32
N MET A 132 -4.45 -7.35 22.08
CA MET A 132 -4.92 -8.57 22.70
C MET A 132 -4.48 -9.80 21.92
N PHE A 133 -4.44 -9.67 20.60
CA PHE A 133 -4.06 -10.75 19.69
C PHE A 133 -3.61 -10.20 18.33
N LEU A 134 -2.60 -10.84 17.73
CA LEU A 134 -2.09 -10.50 16.41
C LEU A 134 -2.08 -11.73 15.49
N LYS A 135 -2.45 -11.55 14.22
CA LYS A 135 -2.36 -12.59 13.19
C LYS A 135 -1.50 -12.12 12.04
N PHE A 136 -0.47 -12.92 11.73
CA PHE A 136 0.41 -12.75 10.60
C PHE A 136 0.17 -13.85 9.56
N ASN A 137 0.31 -13.48 8.29
CA ASN A 137 0.36 -14.42 7.18
C ASN A 137 1.79 -14.49 6.64
N ARG A 138 2.29 -15.69 6.36
CA ARG A 138 3.61 -15.87 5.75
C ARG A 138 3.61 -15.26 4.34
N SER A 139 4.63 -14.47 4.05
CA SER A 139 4.98 -14.04 2.70
C SER A 139 5.89 -15.08 2.05
N HIS A 140 5.91 -15.13 0.71
CA HIS A 140 6.83 -15.99 -0.05
C HIS A 140 8.21 -15.36 -0.28
N GLU A 141 8.42 -14.15 0.24
CA GLU A 141 9.68 -13.41 0.09
C GLU A 141 10.78 -13.95 1.00
N ASP A 142 12.02 -13.81 0.57
CA ASP A 142 13.19 -14.24 1.35
C ASP A 142 13.51 -13.24 2.46
N PRO A 143 13.68 -13.70 3.71
CA PRO A 143 13.89 -12.84 4.88
C PRO A 143 15.21 -12.06 4.87
N GLU A 144 16.22 -12.53 4.12
CA GLU A 144 17.55 -11.92 4.09
C GLU A 144 17.67 -10.81 3.04
N THR A 145 16.96 -10.95 1.93
CA THR A 145 17.03 -10.00 0.80
C THR A 145 15.99 -8.89 0.93
N PHE A 146 14.86 -9.15 1.58
CA PHE A 146 13.77 -8.19 1.70
C PHE A 146 14.09 -7.13 2.78
N LYS A 147 14.49 -5.92 2.34
CA LYS A 147 14.89 -4.80 3.22
C LYS A 147 13.88 -3.65 3.27
N SER A 148 13.10 -3.46 2.21
CA SER A 148 12.12 -2.37 2.12
C SER A 148 10.89 -2.75 1.33
N GLU A 149 9.76 -2.12 1.66
CA GLU A 149 8.49 -2.28 0.96
C GLU A 149 7.99 -0.92 0.46
N GLU A 150 7.38 -0.88 -0.72
CA GLU A 150 6.81 0.35 -1.30
C GLU A 150 5.64 0.86 -0.47
N LEU A 151 5.50 2.19 -0.42
CA LEU A 151 4.38 2.81 0.28
C LEU A 151 3.04 2.45 -0.37
N PRO A 152 2.00 2.14 0.45
CA PRO A 152 0.74 1.61 -0.05
C PRO A 152 -0.05 2.62 -0.91
N HIS A 153 0.20 3.93 -0.79
CA HIS A 153 -0.46 4.91 -1.65
C HIS A 153 0.13 4.91 -3.07
N LEU A 154 1.44 4.71 -3.21
CA LEU A 154 2.10 4.65 -4.52
C LEU A 154 1.65 3.41 -5.31
N SER A 155 1.57 2.25 -4.64
CA SER A 155 1.04 1.05 -5.29
C SER A 155 -0.43 1.20 -5.69
N ARG A 156 -1.25 1.87 -4.87
CA ARG A 156 -2.65 2.18 -5.24
C ARG A 156 -2.75 3.14 -6.43
N GLU A 157 -1.91 4.16 -6.49
CA GLU A 157 -1.87 5.09 -7.63
C GLU A 157 -1.47 4.37 -8.92
N ARG A 158 -0.42 3.53 -8.86
CA ARG A 158 0.04 2.73 -10.00
C ARG A 158 -1.08 1.81 -10.52
N MET A 159 -1.71 1.03 -9.63
CA MET A 159 -2.84 0.16 -9.98
C MET A 159 -4.02 0.93 -10.59
N ARG A 160 -4.30 2.15 -10.10
CA ARG A 160 -5.35 3.00 -10.65
C ARG A 160 -5.00 3.45 -12.07
N GLN A 161 -3.75 3.84 -12.32
CA GLN A 161 -3.29 4.25 -13.65
C GLN A 161 -3.33 3.08 -14.64
N GLU A 162 -2.86 1.91 -14.22
CA GLU A 162 -2.91 0.67 -15.02
C GLU A 162 -4.34 0.31 -15.40
N LYS A 163 -5.28 0.37 -14.46
CA LYS A 163 -6.70 0.12 -14.74
C LYS A 163 -7.27 1.11 -15.75
N LEU A 164 -6.97 2.41 -15.58
CA LEU A 164 -7.42 3.44 -16.53
C LEU A 164 -6.81 3.24 -17.92
N ALA A 165 -5.55 2.79 -18.01
CA ALA A 165 -4.91 2.47 -19.27
C ALA A 165 -5.56 1.25 -19.93
N ALA A 166 -5.80 0.17 -19.17
CA ALA A 166 -6.48 -1.03 -19.65
C ALA A 166 -7.90 -0.71 -20.17
N ASP A 167 -8.68 0.08 -19.43
CA ASP A 167 -10.02 0.50 -19.85
C ASP A 167 -10.00 1.30 -21.17
N ARG A 168 -8.97 2.12 -21.39
CA ARG A 168 -8.79 2.85 -22.66
C ARG A 168 -8.49 1.92 -23.82
N VAL A 169 -7.66 0.91 -23.63
CA VAL A 169 -7.35 -0.10 -24.67
C VAL A 169 -8.61 -0.90 -25.03
N VAL A 170 -9.37 -1.35 -24.03
CA VAL A 170 -10.64 -2.08 -24.26
C VAL A 170 -11.65 -1.22 -25.03
N ARG A 171 -11.77 0.06 -24.70
CA ARG A 171 -12.66 0.97 -25.44
C ARG A 171 -12.22 1.16 -26.89
N LYS A 172 -10.92 1.30 -27.15
CA LYS A 172 -10.39 1.38 -28.52
C LYS A 172 -10.69 0.11 -29.31
N ALA A 173 -10.38 -1.06 -28.74
CA ALA A 173 -10.67 -2.34 -29.39
C ALA A 173 -12.16 -2.52 -29.70
N LYS A 174 -13.06 -2.14 -28.78
CA LYS A 174 -14.51 -2.16 -29.04
C LYS A 174 -14.92 -1.24 -30.19
N SER A 175 -14.34 -0.03 -30.24
CA SER A 175 -14.62 0.90 -31.35
C SER A 175 -14.09 0.41 -32.69
N GLU A 176 -12.98 -0.33 -32.69
CA GLU A 176 -12.41 -0.93 -33.91
C GLU A 176 -13.29 -2.08 -34.40
N ILE A 177 -13.77 -2.96 -33.50
CA ILE A 177 -14.71 -4.04 -33.86
C ILE A 177 -16.01 -3.47 -34.44
N GLN A 178 -16.55 -2.38 -33.89
CA GLN A 178 -17.77 -1.75 -34.41
C GLN A 178 -17.59 -1.13 -35.81
N LYS A 179 -16.36 -0.80 -36.21
CA LYS A 179 -16.07 -0.32 -37.56
C LYS A 179 -15.96 -1.44 -38.58
N ILE A 180 -15.84 -2.70 -38.14
CA ILE A 180 -15.84 -3.85 -39.04
C ILE A 180 -17.27 -3.99 -39.55
N ASP A 181 -17.45 -3.68 -40.83
CA ASP A 181 -18.74 -3.71 -41.49
C ASP A 181 -19.21 -5.17 -41.67
N LEU A 182 -20.14 -5.61 -40.82
CA LEU A 182 -20.74 -6.94 -40.88
C LEU A 182 -21.75 -7.08 -42.03
N SER A 183 -21.91 -6.07 -42.88
CA SER A 183 -22.84 -6.09 -44.01
C SER A 183 -22.28 -6.74 -45.28
N PHE A 184 -21.16 -7.46 -45.20
CA PHE A 184 -20.69 -8.27 -46.32
C PHE A 184 -21.67 -9.43 -46.56
N LYS A 185 -22.80 -9.14 -47.21
CA LYS A 185 -23.63 -10.15 -47.85
C LYS A 185 -22.79 -10.67 -49.00
N PRO A 186 -22.31 -11.93 -48.98
CA PRO A 186 -21.69 -12.49 -50.17
C PRO A 186 -22.73 -12.40 -51.28
N VAL A 187 -22.45 -11.61 -52.30
CA VAL A 187 -23.28 -11.55 -53.51
C VAL A 187 -23.01 -12.87 -54.22
N ILE A 188 -23.75 -13.91 -53.85
CA ILE A 188 -23.82 -15.14 -54.65
C ILE A 188 -24.51 -14.73 -55.94
N LYS A 189 -23.72 -14.49 -57.00
CA LYS A 189 -24.26 -14.26 -58.33
C LYS A 189 -24.95 -15.57 -58.74
N LYS A 190 -26.28 -15.55 -58.86
CA LYS A 190 -27.10 -16.71 -59.28
C LYS A 190 -26.65 -17.36 -60.59
N THR A 191 -25.79 -16.69 -61.36
CA THR A 191 -25.17 -17.22 -62.60
C THR A 191 -24.12 -18.31 -62.36
N GLU A 192 -23.56 -18.43 -61.15
CA GLU A 192 -22.59 -19.50 -60.81
C GLU A 192 -23.31 -20.78 -60.37
N LEU A 193 -24.44 -20.66 -59.66
CA LEU A 193 -25.28 -21.79 -59.22
C LEU A 193 -25.96 -22.57 -60.37
N SER A 194 -26.09 -21.98 -61.55
CA SER A 194 -26.65 -22.65 -62.74
C SER A 194 -25.62 -23.40 -63.57
N LYS A 195 -24.31 -23.17 -63.37
CA LYS A 195 -23.26 -23.90 -64.11
C LYS A 195 -22.90 -25.23 -63.44
N GLU A 196 -23.03 -25.34 -62.12
CA GLU A 196 -22.75 -26.59 -61.38
C GLU A 196 -23.90 -27.62 -61.42
N ARG A 197 -25.01 -27.34 -62.11
CA ARG A 197 -26.13 -28.29 -62.29
C ARG A 197 -26.21 -28.89 -63.71
N LEU A 198 -25.26 -28.56 -64.58
CA LEU A 198 -25.23 -29.00 -65.99
C LEU A 198 -23.95 -29.79 -66.34
N GLU A 199 -23.20 -30.25 -65.35
CA GLU A 199 -22.20 -31.31 -65.50
C GLU A 199 -22.67 -32.59 -64.79
#